data_AF-A0A0S9KEG8-F1
#
_entry.id   AF-A0A0S9KEG8-F1
#
_cell.length_a   1.000
_cell.length_b   1.000
_cell.length_c   1.000
_cell.angle_alpha   90.00
_cell.angle_beta   90.00
_cell.angle_gamma   90.00
#
_symmetry.space_group_name_H-M   'P 1'
#
loop_
_entity.id
_entity.type
_entity.pdbx_description
1 polymer ?
#
loop_
_entity_poly.entity_id
_entity_poly.type
_entity_poly.pdbx_seq_one_letter_code
_entity_poly.pdbx_strand_id
1 'polypeptide(L)'
;MADVNDRSRHDNGQFATEAETKTAAGQLDGLTAAPTIFTIDASMVRAGDSVFLDGEFVGHAMQVSPKIGGGTSIRIHNGGIVTADEDDVVGIERATQPMEWDENLTYWDKVYYANHQLTDTDGLQHILDTEAEDDFMFAVASHRNATPDQIEQASKHHSLWVRTAALDNPLCPQHTAKRILAESLHLAEAERAVIHKEGRNPMTPYREEQVKAYVNLADLATARLDEFLAAARINEMLTAAEAE
;
A
#
# COMPACT_ATOMS: atom_id res chain seq x y z
N MET A 1 30.38 -31.30 21.74
CA MET A 1 30.11 -31.63 20.33
C MET A 1 29.23 -30.52 19.79
N ALA A 2 29.87 -29.48 19.25
CA ALA A 2 29.21 -28.36 18.59
C ALA A 2 29.26 -28.67 17.10
N ASP A 3 28.10 -28.63 16.44
CA ASP A 3 28.02 -28.84 15.01
C ASP A 3 27.76 -27.51 14.31
N VAL A 4 28.53 -27.34 13.24
CA VAL A 4 28.72 -26.14 12.44
C VAL A 4 27.67 -26.18 11.34
N ASN A 5 26.94 -25.08 11.13
CA ASN A 5 26.31 -24.85 9.83
C ASN A 5 26.54 -23.41 9.38
N ASP A 6 27.59 -23.33 8.57
CA ASP A 6 28.07 -22.27 7.69
C ASP A 6 27.30 -22.32 6.35
N ARG A 7 27.39 -21.23 5.57
CA ARG A 7 26.74 -20.87 4.28
C ARG A 7 25.53 -19.94 4.46
N SER A 8 25.45 -18.75 3.87
CA SER A 8 26.22 -18.16 2.78
C SER A 8 26.13 -16.63 2.84
N ARG A 9 27.28 -15.97 3.07
CA ARG A 9 27.46 -14.54 2.77
C ARG A 9 27.59 -14.40 1.25
N HIS A 10 26.65 -13.67 0.64
CA HIS A 10 26.88 -13.08 -0.66
C HIS A 10 27.64 -11.76 -0.46
N ASP A 11 28.90 -11.83 -0.85
CA ASP A 11 29.81 -10.73 -1.11
C ASP A 11 29.29 -9.95 -2.33
N ASN A 12 28.88 -8.70 -2.12
CA ASN A 12 28.68 -7.73 -3.18
C ASN A 12 29.56 -6.51 -2.89
N GLY A 13 30.77 -6.57 -3.44
CA GLY A 13 31.27 -5.51 -4.31
C GLY A 13 31.66 -4.21 -3.64
N GLN A 14 32.94 -4.12 -3.29
CA GLN A 14 33.66 -2.86 -3.14
C GLN A 14 33.50 -1.96 -4.37
N PHE A 15 32.93 -0.77 -4.19
CA PHE A 15 33.24 0.42 -4.97
C PHE A 15 33.47 1.58 -4.00
N ALA A 16 34.72 1.72 -3.57
CA ALA A 16 35.23 2.97 -3.03
C ALA A 16 35.78 3.78 -4.21
N THR A 17 35.10 4.84 -4.59
CA THR A 17 35.70 5.95 -5.35
C THR A 17 35.26 7.26 -4.73
N GLU A 18 36.24 7.90 -4.09
CA GLU A 18 36.38 9.30 -3.67
C GLU A 18 35.24 10.25 -4.10
N ALA A 19 34.46 10.69 -3.10
CA ALA A 19 33.61 11.87 -3.23
C ALA A 19 34.47 13.13 -3.10
N GLU A 20 34.84 13.73 -4.23
CA GLU A 20 35.33 15.11 -4.26
C GLU A 20 34.18 16.06 -3.87
N THR A 21 34.22 16.58 -2.65
CA THR A 21 33.38 17.72 -2.23
C THR A 21 33.85 18.98 -2.97
N LYS A 22 33.20 19.27 -4.11
CA LYS A 22 33.34 20.55 -4.81
C LYS A 22 32.31 21.53 -4.25
N THR A 23 32.73 22.30 -3.25
CA THR A 23 31.92 23.39 -2.67
C THR A 23 31.82 24.53 -3.69
N ALA A 24 30.75 24.55 -4.48
CA ALA A 24 30.37 25.71 -5.27
C ALA A 24 29.66 26.71 -4.35
N ALA A 25 30.39 27.71 -3.87
CA ALA A 25 29.83 28.88 -3.22
C ALA A 25 29.10 29.74 -4.29
N GLY A 26 27.82 29.44 -4.48
CA GLY A 26 26.89 30.19 -5.32
C GLY A 26 25.67 30.60 -4.50
N GLN A 27 25.64 31.89 -4.18
CA GLN A 27 24.54 32.70 -3.68
C GLN A 27 23.12 32.13 -3.89
N LEU A 28 22.41 31.81 -2.80
CA LEU A 28 20.97 31.52 -2.79
C LEU A 28 20.31 32.34 -1.66
N ASP A 29 19.84 33.53 -2.03
CA ASP A 29 18.82 34.25 -1.27
C ASP A 29 17.49 33.51 -1.47
N GLY A 30 17.08 32.78 -0.45
CA GLY A 30 15.89 31.95 -0.43
C GLY A 30 16.04 30.87 0.62
N LEU A 31 15.92 31.24 1.90
CA LEU A 31 15.96 30.33 3.04
C LEU A 31 14.77 29.36 2.98
N THR A 32 14.85 28.34 2.12
CA THR A 32 14.17 27.07 2.40
C THR A 32 14.90 26.49 3.61
N ALA A 33 14.23 26.49 4.76
CA ALA A 33 14.78 25.89 5.97
C ALA A 33 15.22 24.46 5.63
N ALA A 34 16.45 24.11 5.98
CA ALA A 34 16.94 22.75 5.78
C ALA A 34 15.93 21.77 6.41
N PRO A 35 15.60 20.67 5.72
CA PRO A 35 14.64 19.71 6.23
C PRO A 35 15.06 19.26 7.63
N THR A 36 14.13 19.35 8.58
CA THR A 36 14.41 18.99 9.97
C THR A 36 14.30 17.48 10.09
N ILE A 37 15.44 16.80 10.09
CA ILE A 37 15.52 15.37 10.41
C ILE A 37 15.40 15.23 11.93
N PHE A 38 14.50 14.38 12.40
CA PHE A 38 14.36 14.06 13.82
C PHE A 38 14.30 12.54 14.02
N THR A 39 14.86 12.10 15.14
CA THR A 39 14.92 10.69 15.51
C THR A 39 13.64 10.28 16.23
N ILE A 40 13.01 9.19 15.79
CA ILE A 40 11.81 8.63 16.41
C ILE A 40 11.95 7.12 16.61
N ASP A 41 11.13 6.56 17.50
CA ASP A 41 10.93 5.12 17.59
C ASP A 41 10.45 4.59 16.23
N ALA A 42 11.00 3.46 15.77
CA ALA A 42 10.65 2.92 14.46
C ALA A 42 9.15 2.62 14.30
N SER A 43 8.46 2.31 15.40
CA SER A 43 7.00 2.09 15.42
C SER A 43 6.17 3.35 15.13
N MET A 44 6.79 4.53 15.19
CA MET A 44 6.14 5.83 14.90
C MET A 44 6.30 6.28 13.44
N VAL A 45 7.06 5.54 12.63
CA VAL A 45 7.21 5.80 11.19
C VAL A 45 5.86 5.64 10.52
N ARG A 46 5.59 6.52 9.56
CA ARG A 46 4.37 6.52 8.75
C ARG A 46 4.71 6.34 7.29
N ALA A 47 3.76 5.79 6.53
CA ALA A 47 3.81 5.88 5.08
C ALA A 47 3.95 7.36 4.67
N GLY A 48 4.92 7.66 3.81
CA GLY A 48 5.29 9.03 3.44
C GLY A 48 6.52 9.60 4.14
N ASP A 49 7.01 9.00 5.23
CA ASP A 49 8.21 9.50 5.90
C ASP A 49 9.46 9.14 5.07
N SER A 50 10.35 10.11 4.86
CA SER A 50 11.71 9.86 4.37
C SER A 50 12.51 9.24 5.51
N VAL A 51 13.02 8.03 5.32
CA VAL A 51 13.74 7.28 6.36
C VAL A 51 15.24 7.45 6.18
N PHE A 52 15.93 7.65 7.30
CA PHE A 52 17.38 7.78 7.40
C PHE A 52 17.92 6.80 8.44
N LEU A 53 18.98 6.06 8.07
CA LEU A 53 19.74 5.20 8.97
C LEU A 53 21.16 5.75 9.08
N ASP A 54 21.64 5.97 10.30
CA ASP A 54 22.96 6.56 10.57
C ASP A 54 23.23 7.89 9.83
N GLY A 55 22.16 8.64 9.54
CA GLY A 55 22.21 9.90 8.80
C GLY A 55 22.17 9.77 7.27
N GLU A 56 22.16 8.55 6.73
CA GLU A 56 22.03 8.28 5.30
C GLU A 56 20.58 8.03 4.92
N PHE A 57 20.12 8.66 3.84
CA PHE A 57 18.78 8.44 3.29
C PHE A 57 18.69 7.03 2.70
N VAL A 58 17.77 6.21 3.23
CA VAL A 58 17.55 4.84 2.75
C VAL A 58 16.32 4.72 1.85
N GLY A 59 15.40 5.68 1.95
CA GLY A 59 14.23 5.76 1.10
C GLY A 59 12.98 6.23 1.84
N HIS A 60 11.94 6.54 1.09
CA HIS A 60 10.63 6.81 1.64
C HIS A 60 9.89 5.55 2.10
N ALA A 61 9.28 5.58 3.27
CA ALA A 61 8.43 4.52 3.80
C ALA A 61 7.14 4.40 2.99
N MET A 62 6.88 3.23 2.41
CA MET A 62 5.61 2.90 1.74
C MET A 62 4.64 2.19 2.67
N GLN A 63 5.15 1.24 3.46
CA GLN A 63 4.35 0.43 4.35
C GLN A 63 5.10 0.21 5.66
N VAL A 64 4.40 0.37 6.78
CA VAL A 64 4.92 0.13 8.12
C VAL A 64 4.06 -0.95 8.76
N SER A 65 4.67 -2.03 9.22
CA SER A 65 3.96 -3.17 9.82
C SER A 65 4.73 -3.76 11.00
N PRO A 66 4.05 -4.42 11.95
CA PRO A 66 4.71 -5.18 12.98
C PRO A 66 5.54 -6.31 12.39
N LYS A 67 6.77 -6.48 12.90
CA LYS A 67 7.65 -7.61 12.54
C LYS A 67 7.26 -8.85 13.35
N ILE A 68 7.28 -10.02 12.72
CA ILE A 68 7.07 -11.30 13.43
C ILE A 68 8.23 -11.49 14.42
N GLY A 69 7.90 -11.61 15.71
CA GLY A 69 8.89 -11.72 16.78
C GLY A 69 9.21 -10.42 17.50
N GLY A 70 8.44 -9.34 17.24
CA GLY A 70 8.62 -8.04 17.87
C GLY A 70 9.33 -7.04 16.95
N GLY A 71 9.10 -5.75 17.18
CA GLY A 71 9.65 -4.64 16.40
C GLY A 71 8.81 -4.22 15.18
N THR A 72 9.42 -3.43 14.32
CA THR A 72 8.79 -2.76 13.18
C THR A 72 9.50 -3.12 11.86
N SER A 73 8.71 -3.42 10.83
CA SER A 73 9.16 -3.56 9.45
C SER A 73 8.69 -2.36 8.64
N ILE A 74 9.63 -1.66 8.01
CA ILE A 74 9.38 -0.50 7.15
C ILE A 74 9.79 -0.88 5.73
N ARG A 75 8.82 -1.07 4.85
CA ARG A 75 9.09 -1.24 3.42
C ARG A 75 9.36 0.13 2.81
N ILE A 76 10.52 0.30 2.17
CA ILE A 76 10.88 1.53 1.47
C ILE A 76 10.58 1.44 -0.02
N HIS A 77 10.38 2.60 -0.66
CA HIS A 77 9.91 2.73 -2.04
C HIS A 77 10.74 2.01 -3.11
N ASN A 78 12.03 1.73 -2.86
CA ASN A 78 12.87 0.96 -3.79
C ASN A 78 12.76 -0.57 -3.61
N GLY A 79 11.75 -1.05 -2.86
CA GLY A 79 11.52 -2.46 -2.55
C GLY A 79 12.36 -3.01 -1.40
N GLY A 80 13.28 -2.21 -0.84
CA GLY A 80 14.02 -2.57 0.36
C GLY A 80 13.12 -2.66 1.60
N ILE A 81 13.60 -3.38 2.62
CA ILE A 81 12.93 -3.49 3.90
C ILE A 81 13.93 -3.10 4.98
N VAL A 82 13.58 -2.07 5.76
CA VAL A 82 14.25 -1.73 7.01
C VAL A 82 13.53 -2.46 8.13
N THR A 83 14.24 -3.32 8.84
CA THR A 83 13.73 -3.93 10.07
C THR A 83 14.38 -3.27 11.26
N ALA A 84 13.55 -2.92 12.24
CA ALA A 84 13.95 -2.30 13.48
C ALA A 84 13.35 -3.11 14.64
N ASP A 85 14.14 -3.36 15.68
CA ASP A 85 13.66 -3.96 16.92
C ASP A 85 12.87 -2.93 17.76
N GLU A 86 12.30 -3.32 18.91
CA GLU A 86 11.35 -2.46 19.66
C GLU A 86 11.97 -1.15 20.17
N ASP A 87 13.27 -1.17 20.49
CA ASP A 87 14.00 -0.02 21.02
C ASP A 87 14.81 0.74 19.94
N ASP A 88 14.72 0.31 18.68
CA ASP A 88 15.46 0.93 17.59
C ASP A 88 14.81 2.25 17.19
N VAL A 89 15.67 3.25 16.99
CA VAL A 89 15.28 4.57 16.52
C VAL A 89 15.76 4.79 15.09
N VAL A 90 14.96 5.53 14.32
CA VAL A 90 15.29 5.90 12.95
C VAL A 90 15.20 7.41 12.77
N GLY A 91 16.08 7.95 11.93
CA GLY A 91 15.93 9.34 11.49
C GLY A 91 14.78 9.42 10.51
N ILE A 92 13.88 10.39 10.68
CA ILE A 92 12.87 10.69 9.67
C ILE A 92 12.88 12.15 9.28
N GLU A 93 12.52 12.40 8.03
CA GLU A 93 11.98 13.66 7.58
C GLU A 93 10.53 13.42 7.17
N ARG A 94 9.60 14.19 7.76
CA ARG A 94 8.18 14.10 7.46
C ARG A 94 7.80 15.25 6.54
N ALA A 95 7.37 14.91 5.33
CA ALA A 95 6.89 15.90 4.38
C ALA A 95 5.72 16.70 4.98
N THR A 96 5.83 18.02 4.91
CA THR A 96 4.77 18.96 5.34
C THR A 96 3.94 19.47 4.16
N GLN A 97 4.32 19.12 2.94
CA GLN A 97 3.66 19.47 1.69
C GLN A 97 3.49 18.20 0.86
N PRO A 98 2.45 18.13 0.01
CA PRO A 98 2.35 17.05 -0.96
C PRO A 98 3.58 17.05 -1.86
N MET A 99 4.04 15.85 -2.24
CA MET A 99 4.97 15.73 -3.35
C MET A 99 4.30 16.31 -4.60
N GLU A 100 5.03 17.03 -5.44
CA GLU A 100 4.50 17.44 -6.75
C GLU A 100 4.65 16.30 -7.74
N TRP A 101 3.62 16.07 -8.56
CA TRP A 101 3.72 15.09 -9.64
C TRP A 101 4.58 15.65 -10.78
N ASP A 102 5.54 14.85 -11.24
CA ASP A 102 6.33 15.13 -12.44
C ASP A 102 6.36 13.87 -13.32
N GLU A 103 6.15 14.04 -14.62
CA GLU A 103 6.14 12.92 -15.58
C GLU A 103 7.50 12.23 -15.72
N ASN A 104 8.58 12.92 -15.35
CA ASN A 104 9.95 12.40 -15.37
C ASN A 104 10.32 11.67 -14.07
N LEU A 105 9.42 11.60 -13.09
CA LEU A 105 9.60 10.78 -11.89
C LEU A 105 9.85 9.33 -12.30
N THR A 106 10.73 8.66 -11.55
CA THR A 106 10.90 7.22 -11.71
C THR A 106 9.59 6.51 -11.35
N TYR A 107 9.43 5.27 -11.79
CA TYR A 107 8.27 4.44 -11.42
C TYR A 107 8.01 4.46 -9.91
N TRP A 108 9.07 4.27 -9.11
CA TRP A 108 8.95 4.21 -7.65
C TRP A 108 8.65 5.56 -7.01
N ASP A 109 9.11 6.67 -7.60
CA ASP A 109 8.75 8.01 -7.13
C ASP A 109 7.25 8.29 -7.40
N LYS A 110 6.72 7.84 -8.54
CA LYS A 110 5.28 7.92 -8.84
C LYS A 110 4.46 7.05 -7.89
N VAL A 111 4.89 5.82 -7.61
CA VAL A 111 4.23 4.93 -6.64
C VAL A 111 4.28 5.54 -5.24
N TYR A 112 5.41 6.14 -4.87
CA TYR A 112 5.54 6.88 -3.63
C TYR A 112 4.56 8.05 -3.56
N TYR A 113 4.49 8.88 -4.61
CA TYR A 113 3.49 9.93 -4.73
C TYR A 113 2.07 9.38 -4.52
N ALA A 114 1.71 8.27 -5.16
CA ALA A 114 0.39 7.67 -5.04
C ALA A 114 0.05 7.19 -3.62
N ASN A 115 1.05 6.70 -2.87
CA ASN A 115 0.89 6.22 -1.49
C ASN A 115 1.08 7.34 -0.45
N HIS A 116 1.54 8.51 -0.85
CA HIS A 116 1.91 9.56 0.08
C HIS A 116 0.67 10.15 0.75
N GLN A 117 0.67 10.19 2.08
CA GLN A 117 -0.50 10.57 2.88
C GLN A 117 -1.08 11.97 2.61
N LEU A 118 -0.27 12.87 2.03
CA LEU A 118 -0.68 14.23 1.66
C LEU A 118 -1.17 14.34 0.21
N THR A 119 -1.11 13.26 -0.57
CA THR A 119 -1.67 13.25 -1.93
C THR A 119 -3.16 13.50 -1.84
N ASP A 120 -3.58 14.55 -2.54
CA ASP A 120 -4.96 15.03 -2.52
C ASP A 120 -5.81 14.29 -3.56
N THR A 121 -7.09 14.62 -3.60
CA THR A 121 -8.02 13.98 -4.53
C THR A 121 -7.66 14.25 -5.98
N ASP A 122 -7.10 15.41 -6.32
CA ASP A 122 -6.76 15.75 -7.69
C ASP A 122 -5.55 14.93 -8.15
N GLY A 123 -4.54 14.75 -7.30
CA GLY A 123 -3.41 13.85 -7.53
C GLY A 123 -3.82 12.40 -7.71
N LEU A 124 -4.74 11.91 -6.87
CA LEU A 124 -5.30 10.56 -7.00
C LEU A 124 -6.11 10.40 -8.30
N GLN A 125 -6.85 11.43 -8.72
CA GLN A 125 -7.56 11.40 -9.99
C GLN A 125 -6.58 11.36 -11.17
N HIS A 126 -5.52 12.16 -11.11
CA HIS A 126 -4.48 12.16 -12.15
C HIS A 126 -3.86 10.77 -12.32
N ILE A 127 -3.56 10.07 -11.23
CA ILE A 127 -3.09 8.68 -11.26
C ILE A 127 -4.10 7.77 -11.96
N LEU A 128 -5.39 7.85 -11.60
CA LEU A 128 -6.45 7.06 -12.23
C LEU A 128 -6.59 7.31 -13.74
N ASP A 129 -6.26 8.52 -14.19
CA ASP A 129 -6.38 8.93 -15.58
C ASP A 129 -5.13 8.61 -16.42
N THR A 130 -3.97 8.40 -15.77
CA THR A 130 -2.68 8.27 -16.46
C THR A 130 -1.99 6.92 -16.26
N GLU A 131 -2.29 6.21 -15.18
CA GLU A 131 -1.62 4.98 -14.80
C GLU A 131 -2.60 3.79 -14.78
N ALA A 132 -2.11 2.60 -15.11
CA ALA A 132 -2.92 1.39 -15.21
C ALA A 132 -2.39 0.20 -14.38
N GLU A 133 -1.19 0.32 -13.81
CA GLU A 133 -0.58 -0.76 -13.03
C GLU A 133 -1.28 -0.95 -11.68
N ASP A 134 -1.19 -2.17 -11.15
CA ASP A 134 -1.88 -2.56 -9.92
C ASP A 134 -1.36 -1.82 -8.69
N ASP A 135 -0.07 -1.48 -8.62
CA ASP A 135 0.49 -0.67 -7.53
C ASP A 135 -0.21 0.69 -7.39
N PHE A 136 -0.49 1.36 -8.51
CA PHE A 136 -1.20 2.64 -8.53
C PHE A 136 -2.67 2.49 -8.13
N MET A 137 -3.35 1.49 -8.70
CA MET A 137 -4.76 1.25 -8.37
C MET A 137 -4.92 0.82 -6.92
N PHE A 138 -3.97 0.05 -6.38
CA PHE A 138 -3.92 -0.34 -4.97
C PHE A 138 -3.73 0.88 -4.08
N ALA A 139 -2.78 1.77 -4.44
CA ALA A 139 -2.53 3.00 -3.71
C ALA A 139 -3.82 3.85 -3.64
N VAL A 140 -4.48 4.09 -4.78
CA VAL A 140 -5.74 4.86 -4.81
C VAL A 140 -6.85 4.17 -4.02
N ALA A 141 -7.04 2.86 -4.19
CA ALA A 141 -8.10 2.10 -3.51
C ALA A 141 -7.94 2.08 -1.99
N SER A 142 -6.72 2.06 -1.48
CA SER A 142 -6.41 2.07 -0.03
C SER A 142 -6.23 3.48 0.55
N HIS A 143 -6.21 4.52 -0.29
CA HIS A 143 -5.86 5.86 0.17
C HIS A 143 -6.94 6.48 1.07
N ARG A 144 -6.53 7.10 2.18
CA ARG A 144 -7.44 7.74 3.14
C ARG A 144 -8.15 8.98 2.58
N ASN A 145 -7.51 9.66 1.63
CA ASN A 145 -8.06 10.87 0.99
C ASN A 145 -8.85 10.54 -0.29
N ALA A 146 -8.90 9.26 -0.72
CA ALA A 146 -9.64 8.90 -1.93
C ALA A 146 -11.13 9.12 -1.74
N THR A 147 -11.80 9.62 -2.79
CA THR A 147 -13.25 9.73 -2.79
C THR A 147 -13.91 8.36 -3.02
N PRO A 148 -15.19 8.19 -2.63
CA PRO A 148 -15.95 6.98 -2.96
C PRO A 148 -15.92 6.61 -4.46
N ASP A 149 -15.97 7.63 -5.35
CA ASP A 149 -15.93 7.43 -6.80
C ASP A 149 -14.55 6.99 -7.28
N GLN A 150 -13.48 7.52 -6.69
CA GLN A 150 -12.10 7.10 -6.99
C GLN A 150 -11.83 5.66 -6.55
N ILE A 151 -12.34 5.27 -5.39
CA ILE A 151 -12.28 3.88 -4.91
C ILE A 151 -13.06 2.95 -5.85
N GLU A 152 -14.27 3.35 -6.27
CA GLU A 152 -15.04 2.59 -7.26
C GLU A 152 -14.28 2.47 -8.59
N GLN A 153 -13.64 3.53 -9.07
CA GLN A 153 -12.85 3.50 -10.31
C GLN A 153 -11.65 2.57 -10.19
N ALA A 154 -10.83 2.70 -9.14
CA ALA A 154 -9.67 1.85 -8.90
C ALA A 154 -10.06 0.37 -8.76
N SER A 155 -11.15 0.08 -8.05
CA SER A 155 -11.60 -1.30 -7.79
C SER A 155 -12.13 -2.05 -9.03
N LYS A 156 -12.24 -1.39 -10.18
CA LYS A 156 -12.51 -2.05 -11.47
C LYS A 156 -11.28 -2.75 -12.03
N HIS A 157 -10.10 -2.51 -11.47
CA HIS A 157 -8.88 -3.22 -11.83
C HIS A 157 -9.04 -4.75 -11.64
N HIS A 158 -8.28 -5.52 -12.41
CA HIS A 158 -8.38 -6.99 -12.41
C HIS A 158 -7.66 -7.65 -11.23
N SER A 159 -6.73 -6.93 -10.60
CA SER A 159 -5.98 -7.43 -9.44
C SER A 159 -6.89 -7.64 -8.22
N LEU A 160 -6.82 -8.84 -7.64
CA LEU A 160 -7.52 -9.17 -6.39
C LEU A 160 -7.08 -8.28 -5.24
N TRP A 161 -5.80 -7.89 -5.21
CA TRP A 161 -5.24 -7.06 -4.15
C TRP A 161 -5.87 -5.66 -4.14
N VAL A 162 -6.08 -5.08 -5.31
CA VAL A 162 -6.76 -3.78 -5.46
C VAL A 162 -8.21 -3.86 -4.99
N ARG A 163 -8.91 -4.95 -5.34
CA ARG A 163 -10.32 -5.15 -4.94
C ARG A 163 -10.45 -5.36 -3.43
N THR A 164 -9.53 -6.10 -2.81
CA THR A 164 -9.45 -6.25 -1.36
C THR A 164 -9.20 -4.89 -0.69
N ALA A 165 -8.21 -4.12 -1.17
CA ALA A 165 -7.92 -2.79 -0.66
C ALA A 165 -9.13 -1.85 -0.73
N ALA A 166 -9.89 -1.91 -1.82
CA ALA A 166 -11.12 -1.13 -1.97
C ALA A 166 -12.19 -1.55 -0.94
N LEU A 167 -12.34 -2.83 -0.63
CA LEU A 167 -13.30 -3.33 0.37
C LEU A 167 -12.90 -2.94 1.79
N ASP A 168 -11.60 -2.99 2.10
CA ASP A 168 -11.04 -2.61 3.40
C ASP A 168 -11.09 -1.09 3.64
N ASN A 169 -11.24 -0.29 2.59
CA ASN A 169 -11.34 1.16 2.72
C ASN A 169 -12.67 1.58 3.39
N PRO A 170 -12.64 2.36 4.49
CA PRO A 170 -13.85 2.79 5.19
C PRO A 170 -14.80 3.64 4.32
N LEU A 171 -14.31 4.26 3.24
CA LEU A 171 -15.09 5.04 2.28
C LEU A 171 -15.61 4.22 1.09
N CYS A 172 -15.36 2.90 1.06
CA CYS A 172 -15.89 2.00 0.04
C CYS A 172 -17.41 2.17 -0.14
N PRO A 173 -17.90 2.45 -1.35
CA PRO A 173 -19.34 2.51 -1.61
C PRO A 173 -20.02 1.13 -1.49
N GLN A 174 -21.27 1.11 -1.00
CA GLN A 174 -22.06 -0.14 -0.97
C GLN A 174 -22.23 -0.77 -2.36
N HIS A 175 -22.36 0.05 -3.42
CA HIS A 175 -22.53 -0.47 -4.78
C HIS A 175 -21.24 -1.12 -5.31
N THR A 176 -20.06 -0.61 -4.92
CA THR A 176 -18.75 -1.21 -5.19
C THR A 176 -18.65 -2.61 -4.58
N ALA A 177 -18.98 -2.75 -3.29
CA ALA A 177 -18.97 -4.04 -2.61
C ALA A 177 -19.95 -5.05 -3.27
N LYS A 178 -21.16 -4.61 -3.65
CA LYS A 178 -22.13 -5.45 -4.39
C LYS A 178 -21.58 -5.93 -5.73
N ARG A 179 -20.92 -5.06 -6.49
CA ARG A 179 -20.31 -5.39 -7.77
C ARG A 179 -19.18 -6.41 -7.59
N ILE A 180 -18.27 -6.16 -6.65
CA ILE A 180 -17.15 -7.07 -6.35
C ILE A 180 -17.68 -8.46 -5.95
N LEU A 181 -18.72 -8.53 -5.10
CA LEU A 181 -19.38 -9.79 -4.73
C LEU A 181 -19.88 -10.56 -5.97
N ALA A 182 -20.66 -9.89 -6.82
CA ALA A 182 -21.25 -10.51 -8.01
C ALA A 182 -20.19 -11.00 -9.00
N GLU A 183 -19.18 -10.17 -9.29
CA GLU A 183 -18.07 -10.53 -10.18
C GLU A 183 -17.26 -11.69 -9.62
N SER A 184 -16.95 -11.69 -8.33
CA SER A 184 -16.14 -12.74 -7.71
C SER A 184 -16.84 -14.10 -7.73
N LEU A 185 -18.14 -14.13 -7.44
CA LEU A 185 -18.94 -15.36 -7.55
C LEU A 185 -18.99 -15.86 -9.00
N HIS A 186 -19.17 -14.95 -9.97
CA HIS A 186 -19.17 -15.30 -11.39
C HIS A 186 -17.83 -15.89 -11.84
N LEU A 187 -16.70 -15.29 -11.46
CA LEU A 187 -15.37 -15.79 -11.81
C LEU A 187 -15.07 -17.15 -11.16
N ALA A 188 -15.47 -17.34 -9.90
CA ALA A 188 -15.36 -18.63 -9.22
C ALA A 188 -16.16 -19.73 -9.93
N GLU A 189 -17.38 -19.43 -10.39
CA GLU A 189 -18.20 -20.37 -11.15
C GLU A 189 -17.59 -20.68 -12.53
N ALA A 190 -17.08 -19.67 -13.23
CA ALA A 190 -16.41 -19.84 -14.51
C ALA A 190 -15.20 -20.79 -14.41
N GLU A 191 -14.33 -20.60 -13.41
CA GLU A 191 -13.18 -21.49 -13.22
C GLU A 191 -13.60 -22.93 -12.86
N ARG A 192 -14.64 -23.11 -12.02
CA ARG A 192 -15.21 -24.43 -11.73
C ARG A 192 -15.76 -25.12 -12.98
N ALA A 193 -16.43 -24.38 -13.86
CA ALA A 193 -16.94 -24.91 -15.12
C ALA A 193 -15.81 -25.37 -16.04
N VAL A 194 -14.69 -24.65 -16.06
CA VAL A 194 -13.51 -25.06 -16.82
C VAL A 194 -12.88 -26.34 -16.24
N ILE A 195 -12.70 -26.42 -14.92
CA ILE A 195 -12.23 -27.65 -14.24
C ILE A 195 -13.13 -28.84 -14.59
N HIS A 196 -14.45 -28.64 -14.56
CA HIS A 196 -15.41 -29.70 -14.89
C HIS A 196 -15.28 -30.16 -16.35
N LYS A 197 -15.16 -29.22 -17.29
CA LYS A 197 -15.05 -29.49 -18.73
C LYS A 197 -13.74 -30.17 -19.12
N GLU A 198 -12.62 -29.71 -18.58
CA GLU A 198 -11.28 -30.22 -18.90
C GLU A 198 -10.95 -31.52 -18.16
N GLY A 199 -11.67 -31.81 -17.07
CA GLY A 199 -11.30 -32.87 -16.13
C GLY A 199 -10.04 -32.52 -15.34
N ARG A 200 -9.52 -33.50 -14.58
CA ARG A 200 -8.27 -33.30 -13.82
C ARG A 200 -7.07 -33.30 -14.77
N ASN A 201 -6.33 -32.20 -14.77
CA ASN A 201 -5.11 -31.99 -15.56
C ASN A 201 -4.06 -31.23 -14.71
N PRO A 202 -2.80 -31.06 -15.20
CA PRO A 202 -1.76 -30.37 -14.44
C PRO A 202 -2.08 -28.92 -14.02
N MET A 203 -3.04 -28.26 -14.70
CA MET A 203 -3.50 -26.90 -14.37
C MET A 203 -4.61 -26.88 -13.32
N THR A 204 -5.27 -28.02 -13.03
CA THR A 204 -6.39 -28.08 -12.07
C THR A 204 -6.06 -27.46 -10.71
N PRO A 205 -4.90 -27.73 -10.07
CA PRO A 205 -4.58 -27.11 -8.78
C PRO A 205 -4.52 -25.58 -8.84
N TYR A 206 -3.96 -25.00 -9.90
CA TYR A 206 -3.90 -23.55 -10.07
C TYR A 206 -5.29 -22.93 -10.21
N ARG A 207 -6.20 -23.58 -10.94
CA ARG A 207 -7.58 -23.14 -11.06
C ARG A 207 -8.34 -23.27 -9.73
N GLU A 208 -8.10 -24.34 -8.99
CA GLU A 208 -8.67 -24.52 -7.65
C GLU A 208 -8.22 -23.40 -6.69
N GLU A 209 -6.95 -23.00 -6.73
CA GLU A 209 -6.45 -21.83 -5.97
C GLU A 209 -7.12 -20.52 -6.43
N GLN A 210 -7.33 -20.30 -7.73
CA GLN A 210 -8.08 -19.14 -8.21
C GLN A 210 -9.54 -19.14 -7.72
N VAL A 211 -10.21 -20.29 -7.75
CA VAL A 211 -11.58 -20.43 -7.21
C VAL A 211 -11.59 -20.05 -5.73
N LYS A 212 -10.62 -20.52 -4.93
CA LYS A 212 -10.51 -20.14 -3.52
C LYS A 212 -10.31 -18.64 -3.36
N ALA A 213 -9.43 -18.04 -4.16
CA ALA A 213 -9.16 -16.60 -4.09
C ALA A 213 -10.42 -15.76 -4.42
N TYR A 214 -11.20 -16.14 -5.43
CA TYR A 214 -12.46 -15.48 -5.76
C TYR A 214 -13.54 -15.68 -4.69
N VAL A 215 -13.64 -16.87 -4.09
CA VAL A 215 -14.56 -17.12 -2.97
C VAL A 215 -14.20 -16.26 -1.77
N ASN A 216 -12.91 -16.18 -1.42
CA ASN A 216 -12.46 -15.33 -0.31
C ASN A 216 -12.79 -13.85 -0.56
N LEU A 217 -12.62 -13.36 -1.79
CA LEU A 217 -12.99 -11.98 -2.14
C LEU A 217 -14.51 -11.75 -2.05
N ALA A 218 -15.32 -12.73 -2.44
CA ALA A 218 -16.78 -12.70 -2.27
C ALA A 218 -17.19 -12.67 -0.79
N ASP A 219 -16.51 -13.43 0.07
CA ASP A 219 -16.76 -13.45 1.51
C ASP A 219 -16.42 -12.10 2.15
N LEU A 220 -15.30 -11.48 1.77
CA LEU A 220 -14.93 -10.11 2.20
C LEU A 220 -15.99 -9.07 1.77
N ALA A 221 -16.44 -9.16 0.51
CA ALA A 221 -17.48 -8.26 0.01
C ALA A 221 -18.80 -8.45 0.76
N THR A 222 -19.14 -9.69 1.13
CA THR A 222 -20.33 -10.00 1.95
C THR A 222 -20.21 -9.40 3.35
N ALA A 223 -19.07 -9.58 4.01
CA ALA A 223 -18.82 -9.00 5.33
C ALA A 223 -18.96 -7.46 5.31
N ARG A 224 -18.40 -6.81 4.29
CA ARG A 224 -18.53 -5.36 4.10
C ARG A 224 -19.98 -4.91 3.88
N LEU A 225 -20.79 -5.72 3.19
CA LEU A 225 -22.21 -5.46 3.01
C LEU A 225 -23.01 -5.59 4.32
N ASP A 226 -22.66 -6.56 5.15
CA ASP A 226 -23.27 -6.74 6.47
C ASP A 226 -22.96 -5.56 7.40
N GLU A 227 -21.76 -4.98 7.31
CA GLU A 227 -21.41 -3.75 8.03
C GLU A 227 -22.33 -2.57 7.66
N PHE A 228 -22.65 -2.39 6.38
CA PHE A 228 -23.59 -1.33 5.96
C PHE A 228 -24.99 -1.55 6.52
N LEU A 229 -25.47 -2.81 6.56
CA LEU A 229 -26.77 -3.14 7.13
C LEU A 229 -26.79 -2.90 8.64
N ALA A 230 -25.71 -3.22 9.34
CA ALA A 230 -25.58 -2.96 10.77
C ALA A 230 -25.59 -1.44 11.05
N ALA A 231 -24.85 -0.65 10.28
CA ALA A 231 -24.82 0.81 10.41
C ALA A 231 -26.20 1.44 10.14
N ALA A 232 -26.93 0.97 9.12
CA ALA A 232 -28.28 1.45 8.83
C ALA A 232 -29.25 1.21 9.99
N ARG A 233 -29.23 0.01 10.59
CA ARG A 233 -30.06 -0.34 11.75
C ARG A 233 -29.76 0.53 12.98
N ILE A 234 -28.49 0.83 13.24
CA ILE A 234 -28.10 1.72 14.34
C ILE A 234 -28.68 3.13 14.13
N ASN A 235 -28.60 3.67 12.91
CA ASN A 235 -29.15 4.99 12.59
C ASN A 235 -30.69 5.02 12.71
N GLU A 236 -31.38 3.95 12.33
CA GLU A 236 -32.82 3.81 12.55
C GLU A 236 -33.19 3.81 14.05
N MET A 237 -32.40 3.13 14.89
CA MET A 237 -32.62 3.11 16.34
C MET A 237 -32.38 4.48 16.98
N LEU A 238 -31.34 5.21 16.56
CA LEU A 238 -31.03 6.55 17.09
C LEU A 238 -32.11 7.56 16.71
N THR A 239 -32.57 7.55 15.46
CA THR A 239 -33.64 8.47 15.02
C THR A 239 -34.98 8.18 15.68
N ALA A 240 -35.29 6.91 15.98
CA ALA A 240 -36.46 6.55 16.77
C ALA A 240 -36.39 7.06 18.21
N ALA A 241 -35.21 6.98 18.86
CA ALA A 241 -35.02 7.45 20.23
C ALA A 241 -35.10 8.98 20.37
N GLU A 242 -34.70 9.74 19.35
CA GLU A 242 -34.82 11.21 19.34
C GLU A 242 -36.26 11.71 19.14
N ALA A 243 -37.15 10.84 18.66
CA ALA A 243 -38.56 11.15 18.43
C ALA A 243 -39.46 10.91 19.66
N GLU A 244 -38.93 10.28 20.71
CA GLU A 244 -39.59 10.04 22.02
C GLU A 244 -39.32 11.16 23.03
#